data_AF-A0A1V9ZI55-F1
#
_entry.id   AF-A0A1V9ZI55-F1
#
_cell.length_a   1.000
_cell.length_b   1.000
_cell.length_c   1.000
_cell.angle_alpha   90.00
_cell.angle_beta   90.00
_cell.angle_gamma   90.00
#
_symmetry.space_group_name_H-M   'P 1'
#
loop_
_entity.id
_entity.type
_entity.pdbx_description
1 polymer ?
#
loop_
_entity_poly.entity_id
_entity_poly.type
_entity_poly.pdbx_seq_one_letter_code
_entity_poly.pdbx_strand_id
1 'polypeptide(L)'
;FCDDLRFAIAQLEPAGLEKKSTLEIKNLADVYAVFGYNSDDIIDQRDQIVMFTRIRQEMMTILHQMTTKGRYTNAIVMRDRLRTIKRDFIALQHTYEKRRQQGETDHFAEAVLLVRDQHEKKWAAKQRDVESECQLRRQELAKTQQIQTRQLEDYLERLPDPHCKYSRTLLDLKNSEYYLSKLQFFEQAKNVYTRADAMEKIEKAKCAQEHHRAKQKQRDDLRIQHEIERRQLEEVLTEKKYGCARAQDWDTKRETQRLKSLKRDMQHSHVLEYQKPPEFTTHPLSAPRAHYRESSSSYGGQHFLGAVRGARLQVQSLCALHDGEEGAPPPSGSVLVIQWPSFLMLLPVDCL
;
A
#
# COMPACT_ATOMS: atom_id res chain seq x y z
N PHE A 1 -26.92 -23.00 8.29
CA PHE A 1 -27.88 -23.12 9.40
C PHE A 1 -28.68 -21.84 9.70
N CYS A 2 -28.39 -20.69 9.09
CA CYS A 2 -29.18 -19.45 9.26
C CYS A 2 -30.14 -19.14 8.09
N ASP A 3 -30.16 -19.95 7.03
CA ASP A 3 -30.98 -19.68 5.84
C ASP A 3 -32.41 -20.26 5.93
N ASP A 4 -32.64 -21.29 6.75
CA ASP A 4 -33.95 -21.94 6.87
C ASP A 4 -34.98 -21.11 7.67
N LEU A 5 -34.52 -20.20 8.55
CA LEU A 5 -35.42 -19.29 9.28
C LEU A 5 -35.96 -18.16 8.39
N ARG A 6 -35.25 -17.79 7.32
CA ARG A 6 -35.69 -16.75 6.37
C ARG A 6 -36.81 -17.23 5.45
N PHE A 7 -36.90 -18.54 5.21
CA PHE A 7 -37.99 -19.15 4.45
C PHE A 7 -39.24 -19.36 5.30
N ALA A 8 -39.09 -19.61 6.60
CA ALA A 8 -40.21 -19.80 7.52
C ALA A 8 -41.01 -18.51 7.81
N ILE A 9 -40.37 -17.34 7.74
CA ILE A 9 -41.07 -16.05 7.92
C ILE A 9 -41.92 -15.69 6.69
N ALA A 10 -41.62 -16.23 5.51
CA ALA A 10 -42.36 -15.97 4.28
C ALA A 10 -43.70 -16.74 4.18
N GLN A 11 -44.00 -17.66 5.10
CA GLN A 11 -45.26 -18.43 5.14
C GLN A 11 -46.15 -18.14 6.36
N LEU A 12 -45.75 -17.24 7.24
CA LEU A 12 -46.67 -16.71 8.25
C LEU A 12 -47.57 -15.69 7.57
N GLU A 13 -48.68 -16.16 6.98
CA GLU A 13 -49.88 -15.34 6.87
C GLU A 13 -50.13 -14.73 8.26
N PRO A 14 -50.18 -13.40 8.41
CA PRO A 14 -50.61 -12.81 9.67
C PRO A 14 -52.14 -13.00 9.73
N ALA A 15 -52.56 -14.18 10.16
CA ALA A 15 -53.95 -14.55 10.40
C ALA A 15 -54.53 -13.90 11.67
N GLY A 16 -53.93 -12.81 12.15
CA GLY A 16 -54.33 -12.13 13.37
C GLY A 16 -53.91 -10.67 13.34
N LEU A 17 -54.50 -9.88 12.44
CA LEU A 17 -54.46 -8.43 12.53
C LEU A 17 -55.88 -7.95 12.86
N GLU A 18 -56.04 -7.45 14.08
CA GLU A 18 -57.23 -6.72 14.49
C GLU A 18 -57.52 -5.65 13.44
N LYS A 19 -58.62 -5.86 12.71
CA LYS A 19 -58.95 -5.13 11.49
C LYS A 19 -59.30 -3.68 11.83
N LYS A 20 -58.31 -2.81 12.02
CA LYS A 20 -58.49 -1.40 11.67
C LYS A 20 -58.98 -1.40 10.23
N SER A 21 -60.19 -0.91 10.03
CA SER A 21 -60.76 -0.84 8.68
C SER A 21 -59.79 -0.08 7.80
N THR A 22 -59.57 -0.52 6.57
CA THR A 22 -58.79 0.23 5.56
C THR A 22 -59.36 1.63 5.30
N LEU A 23 -60.58 1.90 5.80
CA LEU A 23 -61.23 3.21 5.88
C LEU A 23 -60.67 4.13 6.99
N GLU A 24 -59.90 3.62 7.94
CA GLU A 24 -59.31 4.37 9.07
C GLU A 24 -57.88 4.82 8.80
N ILE A 25 -57.22 4.23 7.80
CA ILE A 25 -55.85 4.55 7.40
C ILE A 25 -55.82 5.98 6.82
N LYS A 26 -55.06 6.87 7.47
CA LYS A 26 -54.90 8.28 7.04
C LYS A 26 -53.50 8.57 6.52
N ASN A 27 -52.49 7.92 7.06
CA ASN A 27 -51.08 8.14 6.73
C ASN A 27 -50.30 6.82 6.62
N LEU A 28 -49.02 6.89 6.25
CA LEU A 28 -48.16 5.71 6.14
C LEU A 28 -47.87 5.06 7.51
N ALA A 29 -47.86 5.81 8.60
CA ALA A 29 -47.67 5.24 9.94
C ALA A 29 -48.83 4.32 10.33
N ASP A 30 -50.06 4.67 9.97
CA ASP A 30 -51.24 3.82 10.14
C ASP A 30 -51.13 2.53 9.30
N VAL A 31 -50.53 2.61 8.11
CA VAL A 31 -50.25 1.45 7.26
C VAL A 31 -49.34 0.47 7.98
N TYR A 32 -48.24 0.95 8.55
CA TYR A 32 -47.30 0.09 9.28
C TYR A 32 -47.87 -0.42 10.60
N ALA A 33 -48.69 0.38 11.29
CA ALA A 33 -49.41 -0.05 12.48
C ALA A 33 -50.40 -1.19 12.18
N VAL A 34 -51.01 -1.22 10.98
CA VAL A 34 -51.85 -2.34 10.52
C VAL A 34 -51.04 -3.63 10.39
N PHE A 35 -49.73 -3.59 10.21
CA PHE A 35 -48.85 -4.76 10.19
C PHE A 35 -48.10 -5.00 11.50
N GLY A 36 -48.42 -4.25 12.56
CA GLY A 36 -47.81 -4.39 13.89
C GLY A 36 -46.48 -3.66 14.09
N TYR A 37 -46.10 -2.77 13.17
CA TYR A 37 -44.89 -1.96 13.29
C TYR A 37 -45.19 -0.59 13.93
N ASN A 38 -44.25 -0.12 14.74
CA ASN A 38 -44.26 1.23 15.29
C ASN A 38 -43.61 2.23 14.32
N SER A 39 -43.80 3.52 14.55
CA SER A 39 -43.19 4.60 13.74
C SER A 39 -41.66 4.57 13.72
N ASP A 40 -41.05 3.95 14.74
CA ASP A 40 -39.61 3.99 14.97
C ASP A 40 -38.91 2.70 14.50
N ASP A 41 -39.68 1.68 14.10
CA ASP A 41 -39.13 0.39 13.69
C ASP A 41 -38.41 0.51 12.33
N ILE A 42 -37.26 -0.18 12.22
CA ILE A 42 -36.50 -0.27 10.98
C ILE A 42 -37.05 -1.44 10.17
N ILE A 43 -37.73 -1.12 9.07
CA ILE A 43 -38.37 -2.10 8.19
C ILE A 43 -37.48 -2.31 6.97
N ASP A 44 -37.28 -3.56 6.56
CA ASP A 44 -36.52 -3.87 5.34
C ASP A 44 -37.23 -3.30 4.09
N GLN A 45 -36.45 -2.84 3.11
CA GLN A 45 -36.96 -2.19 1.89
C GLN A 45 -37.97 -3.10 1.16
N ARG A 46 -37.68 -4.41 1.12
CA ARG A 46 -38.58 -5.40 0.51
C ARG A 46 -39.94 -5.43 1.20
N ASP A 47 -39.95 -5.46 2.52
CA ASP A 47 -41.17 -5.54 3.32
C ASP A 47 -41.96 -4.23 3.24
N GLN A 48 -41.28 -3.09 3.20
CA GLN A 48 -41.92 -1.79 2.94
C GLN A 48 -42.69 -1.80 1.62
N ILE A 49 -42.08 -2.32 0.54
CA ILE A 49 -42.70 -2.41 -0.79
C ILE A 49 -43.90 -3.37 -0.77
N VAL A 50 -43.78 -4.53 -0.11
CA VAL A 50 -44.88 -5.51 0.00
C VAL A 50 -46.07 -4.91 0.74
N MET A 51 -45.84 -4.32 1.92
CA MET A 51 -46.88 -3.69 2.73
C MET A 51 -47.57 -2.55 1.99
N PHE A 52 -46.80 -1.66 1.37
CA PHE A 52 -47.35 -0.55 0.57
C PHE A 52 -48.18 -1.07 -0.60
N THR A 53 -47.68 -2.08 -1.33
CA THR A 53 -48.39 -2.64 -2.49
C THR A 53 -49.72 -3.27 -2.10
N ARG A 54 -49.75 -4.01 -0.99
CA ARG A 54 -50.96 -4.63 -0.45
C ARG A 54 -52.02 -3.60 -0.07
N ILE A 55 -51.66 -2.61 0.76
CA ILE A 55 -52.62 -1.58 1.19
C ILE A 55 -53.08 -0.73 0.00
N ARG A 56 -52.18 -0.41 -0.94
CA ARG A 56 -52.53 0.32 -2.15
C ARG A 56 -53.59 -0.43 -2.96
N GLN A 57 -53.44 -1.75 -3.14
CA GLN A 57 -54.42 -2.57 -3.86
C GLN A 57 -55.78 -2.59 -3.12
N GLU A 58 -55.77 -2.78 -1.80
CA GLU A 58 -57.00 -2.81 -1.00
C GLU A 58 -57.75 -1.46 -1.06
N MET A 59 -57.03 -0.34 -0.88
CA MET A 59 -57.61 1.01 -0.97
C MET A 59 -58.10 1.35 -2.40
N MET A 60 -57.40 0.87 -3.44
CA MET A 60 -57.84 1.03 -4.84
C MET A 60 -59.13 0.26 -5.13
N THR A 61 -59.27 -0.97 -4.63
CA THR A 61 -60.51 -1.75 -4.74
C THR A 61 -61.68 -1.04 -4.06
N ILE A 62 -61.46 -0.49 -2.86
CA ILE A 62 -62.50 0.28 -2.14
C ILE A 62 -62.86 1.56 -2.89
N LEU A 63 -61.87 2.27 -3.43
CA LEU A 63 -62.11 3.44 -4.26
C LEU A 63 -62.98 3.11 -5.47
N HIS A 64 -62.69 2.00 -6.16
CA HIS A 64 -63.49 1.53 -7.29
C HIS A 64 -64.93 1.18 -6.90
N GLN A 65 -65.13 0.54 -5.74
CA GLN A 65 -66.46 0.26 -5.19
C GLN A 65 -67.23 1.54 -4.84
N MET A 66 -66.56 2.57 -4.31
CA MET A 66 -67.20 3.85 -3.99
C MET A 66 -67.60 4.62 -5.26
N THR A 67 -66.77 4.57 -6.31
CA THR A 67 -67.09 5.19 -7.60
C THR A 67 -68.25 4.50 -8.31
N THR A 68 -68.30 3.16 -8.31
CA THR A 68 -69.40 2.38 -8.94
C THR A 68 -70.73 2.56 -8.22
N LYS A 69 -70.70 2.76 -6.89
CA LYS A 69 -71.89 3.03 -6.06
C LYS A 69 -72.31 4.51 -6.04
N GLY A 70 -71.68 5.38 -6.84
CA GLY A 70 -72.02 6.82 -6.92
C GLY A 70 -71.66 7.65 -5.69
N ARG A 71 -70.84 7.14 -4.76
CA ARG A 71 -70.43 7.83 -3.53
C ARG A 71 -69.17 8.67 -3.75
N TYR A 72 -69.26 9.69 -4.60
CA TYR A 72 -68.10 10.45 -5.07
C TYR A 72 -67.36 11.24 -3.97
N THR A 73 -68.07 11.76 -2.97
CA THR A 73 -67.46 12.49 -1.85
C THR A 73 -66.47 11.62 -1.08
N ASN A 74 -66.86 10.38 -0.75
CA ASN A 74 -65.99 9.42 -0.08
C ASN A 74 -64.86 8.91 -0.98
N ALA A 75 -65.11 8.80 -2.29
CA ALA A 75 -64.08 8.43 -3.26
C ALA A 75 -62.96 9.50 -3.36
N ILE A 76 -63.31 10.80 -3.28
CA ILE A 76 -62.34 11.90 -3.23
C ILE A 76 -61.45 11.78 -2.00
N VAL A 77 -62.04 11.54 -0.82
CA VAL A 77 -61.27 11.36 0.43
C VAL A 77 -60.30 10.18 0.32
N MET A 78 -60.75 9.03 -0.20
CA MET A 78 -59.87 7.86 -0.39
C MET A 78 -58.75 8.11 -1.40
N ARG A 79 -59.05 8.82 -2.50
CA ARG A 79 -58.03 9.22 -3.49
C ARG A 79 -56.96 10.10 -2.85
N ASP A 80 -57.35 11.08 -2.06
CA ASP A 80 -56.43 12.03 -1.47
C ASP A 80 -55.57 11.36 -0.37
N ARG A 81 -56.14 10.42 0.39
CA ARG A 81 -55.38 9.55 1.31
C ARG A 81 -54.36 8.68 0.59
N LEU A 82 -54.75 8.01 -0.51
CA LEU A 82 -53.82 7.23 -1.35
C LEU A 82 -52.65 8.09 -1.87
N ARG A 83 -52.91 9.35 -2.25
CA ARG A 83 -51.87 10.30 -2.66
C ARG A 83 -50.95 10.69 -1.50
N THR A 84 -51.48 10.86 -0.30
CA THR A 84 -50.67 11.14 0.90
C THR A 84 -49.80 9.94 1.26
N ILE A 85 -50.36 8.73 1.37
CA ILE A 85 -49.60 7.51 1.66
C ILE A 85 -48.50 7.28 0.61
N LYS A 86 -48.78 7.52 -0.68
CA LYS A 86 -47.75 7.44 -1.73
C LYS A 86 -46.62 8.46 -1.54
N ARG A 87 -46.94 9.71 -1.19
CA ARG A 87 -45.93 10.75 -0.92
C ARG A 87 -45.08 10.39 0.29
N ASP A 88 -45.72 9.96 1.38
CA ASP A 88 -45.05 9.53 2.60
C ASP A 88 -44.12 8.35 2.33
N PHE A 89 -44.55 7.38 1.51
CA PHE A 89 -43.75 6.22 1.14
C PHE A 89 -42.50 6.60 0.36
N ILE A 90 -42.62 7.51 -0.61
CA ILE A 90 -41.47 8.05 -1.36
C ILE A 90 -40.51 8.78 -0.41
N ALA A 91 -41.04 9.61 0.50
CA ALA A 91 -40.23 10.32 1.49
C ALA A 91 -39.48 9.36 2.43
N LEU A 92 -40.13 8.27 2.83
CA LEU A 92 -39.51 7.23 3.64
C LEU A 92 -38.36 6.56 2.88
N GLN A 93 -38.57 6.15 1.63
CA GLN A 93 -37.52 5.54 0.81
C GLN A 93 -36.30 6.46 0.68
N HIS A 94 -36.49 7.75 0.44
CA HIS A 94 -35.38 8.72 0.42
C HIS A 94 -34.65 8.82 1.77
N THR A 95 -35.38 8.73 2.89
CA THR A 95 -34.79 8.79 4.24
C THR A 95 -33.93 7.56 4.52
N TYR A 96 -34.39 6.37 4.15
CA TYR A 96 -33.63 5.12 4.29
C TYR A 96 -32.40 5.11 3.38
N GLU A 97 -32.55 5.56 2.14
CA GLU A 97 -31.45 5.67 1.20
C GLU A 97 -30.36 6.62 1.71
N LYS A 98 -30.75 7.79 2.24
CA LYS A 98 -29.82 8.73 2.88
C LYS A 98 -29.12 8.10 4.10
N ARG A 99 -29.84 7.33 4.91
CA ARG A 99 -29.26 6.62 6.07
C ARG A 99 -28.24 5.55 5.62
N ARG A 100 -28.54 4.78 4.57
CA ARG A 100 -27.60 3.81 3.97
C ARG A 100 -26.34 4.51 3.47
N GLN A 101 -26.48 5.59 2.70
CA GLN A 101 -25.35 6.38 2.19
C GLN A 101 -24.48 6.96 3.31
N GLN A 102 -25.09 7.41 4.41
CA GLN A 102 -24.36 7.83 5.60
C GLN A 102 -23.56 6.68 6.20
N GLY A 103 -24.20 5.51 6.37
CA GLY A 103 -23.52 4.31 6.85
C GLY A 103 -22.33 3.94 5.98
N GLU A 104 -22.47 3.91 4.65
CA GLU A 104 -21.35 3.65 3.74
C GLU A 104 -20.23 4.68 3.87
N THR A 105 -20.58 5.96 4.08
CA THR A 105 -19.60 7.03 4.30
C THR A 105 -18.82 6.82 5.61
N ASP A 106 -19.49 6.36 6.66
CA ASP A 106 -18.88 6.08 7.96
C ASP A 106 -17.93 4.87 7.85
N HIS A 107 -18.37 3.77 7.22
CA HIS A 107 -17.50 2.61 6.94
C HIS A 107 -16.30 2.99 6.07
N PHE A 108 -16.50 3.85 5.06
CA PHE A 108 -15.40 4.36 4.24
C PHE A 108 -14.41 5.17 5.08
N ALA A 109 -14.88 5.99 6.02
CA ALA A 109 -14.02 6.76 6.91
C ALA A 109 -13.20 5.85 7.83
N GLU A 110 -13.80 4.80 8.39
CA GLU A 110 -13.10 3.78 9.18
C GLU A 110 -12.05 3.05 8.35
N ALA A 111 -12.40 2.62 7.14
CA ALA A 111 -11.46 1.97 6.22
C ALA A 111 -10.27 2.86 5.87
N VAL A 112 -10.51 4.17 5.67
CA VAL A 112 -9.43 5.15 5.43
C VAL A 112 -8.44 5.20 6.60
N LEU A 113 -8.92 5.14 7.85
CA LEU A 113 -8.05 5.12 9.02
C LEU A 113 -7.19 3.85 9.07
N LEU A 114 -7.79 2.69 8.80
CA LEU A 114 -7.08 1.41 8.75
C LEU A 114 -6.00 1.39 7.67
N VAL A 115 -6.31 1.86 6.46
CA VAL A 115 -5.35 1.94 5.36
C VAL A 115 -4.18 2.87 5.70
N ARG A 116 -4.45 4.00 6.37
CA ARG A 116 -3.39 4.92 6.82
C ARG A 116 -2.49 4.27 7.87
N ASP A 117 -3.05 3.63 8.89
CA ASP A 117 -2.28 2.93 9.92
C ASP A 117 -1.41 1.81 9.33
N GLN A 118 -1.95 1.02 8.40
CA GLN A 118 -1.19 -0.01 7.68
C GLN A 118 -0.05 0.60 6.85
N HIS A 119 -0.31 1.71 6.15
CA HIS A 119 0.69 2.43 5.36
C HIS A 119 1.82 2.97 6.25
N GLU A 120 1.47 3.59 7.37
CA GLU A 120 2.43 4.08 8.37
C GLU A 120 3.29 2.95 8.94
N LYS A 121 2.67 1.83 9.35
CA LYS A 121 3.39 0.64 9.85
C LYS A 121 4.35 0.06 8.82
N LYS A 122 3.92 -0.07 7.58
CA LYS A 122 4.74 -0.54 6.46
C LYS A 122 5.98 0.34 6.27
N TRP A 123 5.80 1.66 6.23
CA TRP A 123 6.92 2.58 6.03
C TRP A 123 7.82 2.71 7.26
N ALA A 124 7.27 2.63 8.47
CA ALA A 124 8.05 2.56 9.70
C ALA A 124 8.91 1.29 9.79
N ALA A 125 8.41 0.14 9.30
CA ALA A 125 9.22 -1.08 9.18
C ALA A 125 10.36 -0.89 8.17
N LYS A 126 10.04 -0.42 6.97
CA LYS A 126 11.04 -0.19 5.91
C LYS A 126 12.12 0.82 6.31
N GLN A 127 11.75 1.87 7.03
CA GLN A 127 12.69 2.85 7.55
C GLN A 127 13.65 2.23 8.57
N ARG A 128 13.14 1.41 9.49
CA ARG A 128 13.98 0.66 10.44
C ARG A 128 14.92 -0.29 9.74
N ASP A 129 14.47 -0.98 8.69
CA ASP A 129 15.31 -1.88 7.90
C ASP A 129 16.47 -1.12 7.25
N VAL A 130 16.18 0.02 6.59
CA VAL A 130 17.20 0.89 5.99
C VAL A 130 18.19 1.40 7.04
N GLU A 131 17.71 1.82 8.21
CA GLU A 131 18.57 2.29 9.30
C GLU A 131 19.47 1.18 9.85
N SER A 132 18.93 -0.03 10.02
CA SER A 132 19.70 -1.20 10.47
C SER A 132 20.80 -1.56 9.47
N GLU A 133 20.51 -1.50 8.17
CA GLU A 133 21.50 -1.75 7.13
C GLU A 133 22.57 -0.66 7.12
N CYS A 134 22.20 0.62 7.28
CA CYS A 134 23.17 1.70 7.42
C CYS A 134 24.12 1.47 8.61
N GLN A 135 23.58 1.02 9.75
CA GLN A 135 24.39 0.71 10.93
C GLN A 135 25.34 -0.46 10.68
N LEU A 136 24.84 -1.53 10.04
CA LEU A 136 25.67 -2.69 9.68
C LEU A 136 26.85 -2.28 8.80
N ARG A 137 26.61 -1.49 7.74
CA ARG A 137 27.66 -1.00 6.84
C ARG A 137 28.72 -0.16 7.57
N ARG A 138 28.31 0.69 8.52
CA ARG A 138 29.24 1.45 9.37
C ARG A 138 30.10 0.54 10.23
N GLN A 139 29.51 -0.52 10.80
CA GLN A 139 30.25 -1.49 11.60
C GLN A 139 31.24 -2.31 10.75
N GLU A 140 30.84 -2.72 9.55
CA GLU A 140 31.71 -3.41 8.60
C GLU A 140 32.92 -2.57 8.19
N LEU A 141 32.70 -1.28 7.89
CA LEU A 141 33.79 -0.35 7.59
C LEU A 141 34.72 -0.21 8.81
N ALA A 142 34.17 -0.01 10.01
CA ALA A 142 34.96 0.13 11.22
C ALA A 142 35.83 -1.11 11.51
N LYS A 143 35.30 -2.32 11.29
CA LYS A 143 36.07 -3.58 11.41
C LYS A 143 37.21 -3.64 10.40
N THR A 144 36.94 -3.29 9.15
CA THR A 144 37.96 -3.26 8.09
C THR A 144 39.08 -2.27 8.45
N GLN A 145 38.72 -1.07 8.89
CA GLN A 145 39.67 -0.05 9.32
C GLN A 145 40.51 -0.52 10.52
N GLN A 146 39.90 -1.18 11.50
CA GLN A 146 40.61 -1.77 12.64
C GLN A 146 41.64 -2.82 12.21
N ILE A 147 41.28 -3.69 11.25
CA ILE A 147 42.20 -4.70 10.71
C ILE A 147 43.38 -4.02 10.00
N GLN A 148 43.12 -3.03 9.15
CA GLN A 148 44.15 -2.28 8.44
C GLN A 148 45.11 -1.56 9.41
N THR A 149 44.60 -0.96 10.48
CA THR A 149 45.45 -0.34 11.51
C THR A 149 46.35 -1.37 12.17
N ARG A 150 45.81 -2.53 12.57
CA ARG A 150 46.62 -3.62 13.16
C ARG A 150 47.70 -4.12 12.20
N GLN A 151 47.34 -4.36 10.95
CA GLN A 151 48.28 -4.80 9.92
C GLN A 151 49.41 -3.78 9.69
N LEU A 152 49.08 -2.47 9.71
CA LEU A 152 50.08 -1.43 9.60
C LEU A 152 51.00 -1.40 10.81
N GLU A 153 50.47 -1.47 12.03
CA GLU A 153 51.31 -1.49 13.24
C GLU A 153 52.22 -2.73 13.28
N ASP A 154 51.69 -3.92 12.97
CA ASP A 154 52.49 -5.15 12.86
C ASP A 154 53.62 -5.01 11.82
N TYR A 155 53.34 -4.35 10.70
CA TYR A 155 54.34 -4.07 9.66
C TYR A 155 55.39 -3.06 10.14
N LEU A 156 54.96 -1.99 10.79
CA LEU A 156 55.84 -0.94 11.33
C LEU A 156 56.73 -1.47 12.46
N GLU A 157 56.27 -2.42 13.26
CA GLU A 157 57.05 -3.08 14.31
C GLU A 157 58.13 -3.99 13.75
N ARG A 158 57.84 -4.72 12.66
CA ARG A 158 58.79 -5.63 11.99
C ARG A 158 59.81 -4.92 11.11
N LEU A 159 59.67 -3.61 10.90
CA LEU A 159 60.60 -2.83 10.08
C LEU A 159 61.99 -2.83 10.73
N PRO A 160 63.07 -3.19 10.00
CA PRO A 160 64.42 -3.19 10.55
C PRO A 160 64.87 -1.78 10.92
N ASP A 161 65.82 -1.69 11.84
CA ASP A 161 66.41 -0.42 12.25
C ASP A 161 67.05 0.31 11.06
N PRO A 162 66.97 1.65 11.03
CA PRO A 162 67.41 2.42 9.88
C PRO A 162 68.92 2.37 9.75
N HIS A 163 69.40 2.02 8.55
CA HIS A 163 70.82 2.07 8.26
C HIS A 163 71.31 3.52 8.17
N CYS A 164 72.04 3.97 9.20
CA CYS A 164 72.62 5.30 9.27
C CYS A 164 73.74 5.47 8.22
N LYS A 165 73.53 6.35 7.24
CA LYS A 165 74.59 6.78 6.32
C LYS A 165 75.35 7.94 6.95
N TYR A 166 76.62 7.72 7.29
CA TYR A 166 77.46 8.76 7.88
C TYR A 166 77.91 9.79 6.84
N SER A 167 78.03 11.04 7.27
CA SER A 167 78.56 12.10 6.42
C SER A 167 80.02 11.83 6.05
N ARG A 168 80.44 12.33 4.88
CA ARG A 168 81.85 12.26 4.44
C ARG A 168 82.80 12.84 5.48
N THR A 169 82.41 13.94 6.11
CA THR A 169 83.17 14.60 7.18
C THR A 169 83.39 13.70 8.40
N LEU A 170 82.38 12.93 8.81
CA LEU A 170 82.52 11.98 9.91
C LEU A 170 83.46 10.83 9.56
N LEU A 171 83.36 10.31 8.32
CA LEU A 171 84.26 9.26 7.83
C LEU A 171 85.71 9.74 7.76
N ASP A 172 85.95 10.97 7.29
CA ASP A 172 87.28 11.59 7.25
C ASP A 172 87.85 11.81 8.67
N LEU A 173 87.01 12.17 9.64
CA LEU A 173 87.41 12.28 11.05
C LEU A 173 87.79 10.91 11.65
N LYS A 174 87.07 9.85 11.33
CA LYS A 174 87.43 8.48 11.77
C LYS A 174 88.73 8.00 11.13
N ASN A 175 88.93 8.28 9.85
CA ASN A 175 90.18 7.94 9.17
C ASN A 175 91.37 8.71 9.75
N SER A 176 91.21 10.01 10.03
CA SER A 176 92.28 10.81 10.64
C SER A 176 92.59 10.38 12.08
N GLU A 177 91.59 10.00 12.87
CA GLU A 177 91.78 9.39 14.18
C GLU A 177 92.60 8.09 14.09
N TYR A 178 92.27 7.19 13.16
CA TYR A 178 93.02 5.95 12.92
C TYR A 178 94.48 6.20 12.53
N TYR A 179 94.76 7.16 11.66
CA TYR A 179 96.14 7.47 11.26
C TYR A 179 96.93 8.17 12.37
N LEU A 180 96.31 9.07 13.14
CA LEU A 180 96.95 9.75 14.27
C LEU A 180 97.28 8.77 15.40
N SER A 181 96.40 7.79 15.67
CA SER A 181 96.66 6.75 16.66
C SER A 181 97.77 5.79 16.19
N LYS A 182 97.80 5.42 14.90
CA LYS A 182 98.87 4.62 14.30
C LYS A 182 100.24 5.32 14.36
N LEU A 183 100.27 6.64 14.24
CA LEU A 183 101.49 7.47 14.36
C LEU A 183 101.84 7.84 15.80
N GLN A 184 101.13 7.29 16.81
CA GLN A 184 101.35 7.52 18.24
C GLN A 184 101.11 8.97 18.73
N PHE A 185 100.38 9.79 17.96
CA PHE A 185 99.94 11.13 18.38
C PHE A 185 98.64 11.06 19.19
N PHE A 186 98.71 10.43 20.37
CA PHE A 186 97.53 10.06 21.15
C PHE A 186 96.67 11.23 21.63
N GLU A 187 97.26 12.37 21.99
CA GLU A 187 96.50 13.54 22.43
C GLU A 187 95.65 14.13 21.29
N GLN A 188 96.22 14.20 20.08
CA GLN A 188 95.51 14.67 18.90
C GLN A 188 94.43 13.67 18.47
N ALA A 189 94.74 12.37 18.50
CA ALA A 189 93.78 11.31 18.22
C ALA A 189 92.57 11.36 19.19
N LYS A 190 92.81 11.58 20.49
CA LYS A 190 91.73 11.74 21.50
C LYS A 190 90.80 12.91 21.18
N ASN A 191 91.35 14.06 20.76
CA ASN A 191 90.55 15.23 20.42
C ASN A 191 89.73 15.04 19.13
N VAL A 192 90.27 14.33 18.14
CA VAL A 192 89.54 13.97 16.92
C VAL A 192 88.45 12.93 17.24
N TYR A 193 88.75 11.96 18.09
CA TYR A 193 87.80 10.94 18.55
C TYR A 193 86.57 11.55 19.24
N THR A 194 86.76 12.46 20.20
CA THR A 194 85.62 13.07 20.92
C THR A 194 84.71 13.86 19.98
N ARG A 195 85.30 14.55 19.00
CA ARG A 195 84.55 15.27 17.96
C ARG A 195 83.81 14.32 17.02
N ALA A 196 84.45 13.23 16.61
CA ALA A 196 83.85 12.20 15.76
C ALA A 196 82.69 11.48 16.47
N ASP A 197 82.86 11.10 17.74
CA ASP A 197 81.82 10.46 18.56
C ASP A 197 80.61 11.38 18.78
N ALA A 198 80.84 12.66 19.08
CA ALA A 198 79.76 13.65 19.20
C ALA A 198 78.97 13.80 17.88
N MET A 199 79.68 13.85 16.75
CA MET A 199 79.05 13.96 15.42
C MET A 199 78.29 12.68 15.04
N GLU A 200 78.85 11.50 15.33
CA GLU A 200 78.19 10.21 15.12
C GLU A 200 76.88 10.09 15.91
N LYS A 201 76.87 10.52 17.18
CA LYS A 201 75.65 10.54 18.00
C LYS A 201 74.56 11.42 17.39
N ILE A 202 74.92 12.61 16.90
CA ILE A 202 73.98 13.52 16.24
C ILE A 202 73.42 12.92 14.96
N GLU A 203 74.26 12.32 14.11
CA GLU A 203 73.82 11.71 12.85
C GLU A 203 72.94 10.48 13.07
N LYS A 204 73.29 9.61 14.03
CA LYS A 204 72.43 8.49 14.44
C LYS A 204 71.08 8.96 14.96
N ALA A 205 71.06 9.99 15.81
CA ALA A 205 69.83 10.57 16.34
C ALA A 205 68.94 11.15 15.24
N LYS A 206 69.52 11.86 14.27
CA LYS A 206 68.79 12.38 13.10
C LYS A 206 68.19 11.25 12.26
N CYS A 207 68.97 10.21 11.95
CA CYS A 207 68.49 9.07 11.18
C CYS A 207 67.35 8.32 11.89
N ALA A 208 67.47 8.11 13.21
CA ALA A 208 66.38 7.55 14.01
C ALA A 208 65.13 8.45 14.00
N GLN A 209 65.29 9.77 14.12
CA GLN A 209 64.19 10.72 14.06
C GLN A 209 63.48 10.71 12.70
N GLU A 210 64.22 10.67 11.60
CA GLU A 210 63.66 10.58 10.24
C GLU A 210 62.90 9.28 10.04
N HIS A 211 63.44 8.16 10.53
CA HIS A 211 62.75 6.88 10.51
C HIS A 211 61.44 6.91 11.30
N HIS A 212 61.44 7.47 12.52
CA HIS A 212 60.22 7.66 13.29
C HIS A 212 59.20 8.57 12.58
N ARG A 213 59.65 9.66 11.95
CA ARG A 213 58.79 10.53 11.14
C ARG A 213 58.19 9.79 9.94
N ALA A 214 58.96 8.93 9.28
CA ALA A 214 58.45 8.10 8.17
C ALA A 214 57.37 7.12 8.64
N LYS A 215 57.58 6.44 9.79
CA LYS A 215 56.55 5.59 10.41
C LYS A 215 55.29 6.39 10.76
N GLN A 216 55.46 7.57 11.34
CA GLN A 216 54.34 8.44 11.70
C GLN A 216 53.56 8.91 10.47
N LYS A 217 54.27 9.28 9.40
CA LYS A 217 53.63 9.66 8.13
C LYS A 217 52.75 8.53 7.59
N GLN A 218 53.21 7.28 7.62
CA GLN A 218 52.39 6.14 7.18
C GLN A 218 51.11 5.97 8.02
N ARG A 219 51.19 6.21 9.33
CA ARG A 219 50.00 6.21 10.21
C ARG A 219 49.03 7.33 9.85
N ASP A 220 49.57 8.53 9.58
CA ASP A 220 48.76 9.70 9.24
C ASP A 220 48.10 9.53 7.85
N ASP A 221 48.84 8.99 6.87
CA ASP A 221 48.31 8.66 5.54
C ASP A 221 47.15 7.64 5.64
N LEU A 222 47.29 6.61 6.48
CA LEU A 222 46.22 5.64 6.73
C LEU A 222 44.99 6.29 7.39
N ARG A 223 45.19 7.21 8.34
CA ARG A 223 44.07 7.95 8.98
C ARG A 223 43.32 8.81 7.98
N ILE A 224 44.03 9.51 7.10
CA ILE A 224 43.42 10.31 6.03
C ILE A 224 42.60 9.41 5.10
N GLN A 225 43.14 8.24 4.72
CA GLN A 225 42.42 7.27 3.91
C GLN A 225 41.13 6.80 4.61
N HIS A 226 41.20 6.45 5.91
CA HIS A 226 40.02 6.06 6.70
C HIS A 226 38.97 7.17 6.82
N GLU A 227 39.38 8.44 6.86
CA GLU A 227 38.46 9.58 6.84
C GLU A 227 37.76 9.74 5.50
N ILE A 228 38.50 9.61 4.39
CA ILE A 228 37.94 9.68 3.04
C ILE A 228 36.88 8.57 2.85
N GLU A 229 37.21 7.33 3.22
CA GLU A 229 36.28 6.20 3.12
C GLU A 229 35.03 6.39 3.99
N ARG A 230 35.18 6.94 5.20
CA ARG A 230 34.03 7.27 6.05
C ARG A 230 33.12 8.30 5.41
N ARG A 231 33.69 9.34 4.78
CA ARG A 231 32.89 10.36 4.08
C ARG A 231 32.15 9.77 2.88
N GLN A 232 32.83 8.99 2.04
CA GLN A 232 32.22 8.31 0.90
C GLN A 232 31.09 7.37 1.34
N LEU A 233 31.30 6.61 2.42
CA LEU A 233 30.24 5.76 2.96
C LEU A 233 29.04 6.59 3.42
N GLU A 234 29.26 7.67 4.18
CA GLU A 234 28.15 8.53 4.63
C GLU A 234 27.39 9.16 3.47
N GLU A 235 28.05 9.56 2.37
CA GLU A 235 27.38 10.03 1.16
C GLU A 235 26.43 8.96 0.59
N VAL A 236 26.91 7.73 0.41
CA VAL A 236 26.08 6.61 -0.07
C VAL A 236 24.93 6.28 0.89
N LEU A 237 25.18 6.30 2.20
CA LEU A 237 24.16 6.03 3.21
C LEU A 237 23.10 7.14 3.26
N THR A 238 23.49 8.40 3.10
CA THR A 238 22.56 9.52 3.04
C THR A 238 21.71 9.45 1.78
N GLU A 239 22.30 9.16 0.61
CA GLU A 239 21.55 8.95 -0.63
C GLU A 239 20.50 7.84 -0.48
N LYS A 240 20.87 6.70 0.12
CA LYS A 240 19.94 5.61 0.38
C LYS A 240 18.76 6.04 1.26
N LYS A 241 19.01 6.79 2.33
CA LYS A 241 17.97 7.34 3.21
C LYS A 241 17.05 8.30 2.46
N TYR A 242 17.60 9.21 1.66
CA TYR A 242 16.81 10.10 0.82
C TYR A 242 15.99 9.34 -0.22
N GLY A 243 16.54 8.27 -0.81
CA GLY A 243 15.80 7.38 -1.70
C GLY A 243 14.58 6.76 -1.03
N CYS A 244 14.73 6.27 0.21
CA CYS A 244 13.62 5.73 1.01
C CYS A 244 12.56 6.81 1.29
N ALA A 245 12.97 7.99 1.75
CA ALA A 245 12.05 9.09 2.05
C ALA A 245 11.28 9.58 0.79
N ARG A 246 11.96 9.71 -0.35
CA ARG A 246 11.30 10.07 -1.62
C ARG A 246 10.30 9.01 -2.06
N ALA A 247 10.63 7.73 -1.89
CA ALA A 247 9.72 6.64 -2.21
C ALA A 247 8.48 6.66 -1.29
N GLN A 248 8.66 6.96 0.00
CA GLN A 248 7.56 7.14 0.96
C GLN A 248 6.64 8.28 0.54
N ASP A 249 7.21 9.44 0.20
CA ASP A 249 6.45 10.62 -0.25
C ASP A 249 5.63 10.32 -1.50
N TRP A 250 6.24 9.63 -2.48
CA TRP A 250 5.56 9.26 -3.71
C TRP A 250 4.42 8.28 -3.46
N ASP A 251 4.66 7.25 -2.65
CA ASP A 251 3.64 6.26 -2.29
C ASP A 251 2.49 6.90 -1.50
N THR A 252 2.81 7.84 -0.58
CA THR A 252 1.81 8.60 0.18
C THR A 252 0.96 9.49 -0.73
N LYS A 253 1.57 10.16 -1.71
CA LYS A 253 0.82 10.94 -2.72
C LYS A 253 -0.09 10.05 -3.56
N ARG A 254 0.38 8.85 -3.95
CA ARG A 254 -0.41 7.88 -4.68
C ARG A 254 -1.61 7.39 -3.86
N GLU A 255 -1.39 6.99 -2.61
CA GLU A 255 -2.46 6.47 -1.76
C GLU A 255 -3.48 7.55 -1.41
N THR A 256 -3.04 8.77 -1.11
CA THR A 256 -3.96 9.89 -0.88
C THR A 256 -4.80 10.22 -2.11
N GLN A 257 -4.23 10.14 -3.31
CA GLN A 257 -4.99 10.34 -4.55
C GLN A 257 -5.98 9.19 -4.78
N ARG A 258 -5.58 7.93 -4.54
CA ARG A 258 -6.46 6.76 -4.63
C ARG A 258 -7.68 6.92 -3.71
N LEU A 259 -7.47 7.27 -2.45
CA LEU A 259 -8.55 7.49 -1.49
C LEU A 259 -9.49 8.64 -1.91
N LYS A 260 -8.94 9.72 -2.48
CA LYS A 260 -9.76 10.81 -3.04
C LYS A 260 -10.61 10.35 -4.21
N SER A 261 -10.07 9.55 -5.12
CA SER A 261 -10.82 8.99 -6.25
C SER A 261 -11.93 8.07 -5.77
N LEU A 262 -11.64 7.12 -4.87
CA LEU A 262 -12.64 6.22 -4.31
C LEU A 262 -13.78 6.97 -3.61
N LYS A 263 -13.45 8.02 -2.85
CA LYS A 263 -14.47 8.88 -2.22
C LYS A 263 -15.35 9.57 -3.27
N ARG A 264 -14.75 10.08 -4.35
CA ARG A 264 -15.49 10.72 -5.44
C ARG A 264 -16.41 9.72 -6.13
N ASP A 265 -15.93 8.51 -6.40
CA ASP A 265 -16.68 7.46 -7.07
C ASP A 265 -17.87 7.00 -6.21
N MET A 266 -17.66 6.84 -4.90
CA MET A 266 -18.73 6.57 -3.92
C MET A 266 -19.78 7.68 -3.94
N GLN A 267 -19.38 8.95 -3.83
CA GLN A 267 -20.30 10.09 -3.86
C GLN A 267 -21.07 10.17 -5.18
N HIS A 268 -20.40 9.90 -6.30
CA HIS A 268 -21.04 9.84 -7.60
C HIS A 268 -22.09 8.71 -7.67
N SER A 269 -21.75 7.53 -7.14
CA SER A 269 -22.72 6.42 -7.01
C SER A 269 -23.93 6.83 -6.17
N HIS A 270 -23.72 7.47 -5.02
CA HIS A 270 -24.80 7.95 -4.16
C HIS A 270 -25.73 8.94 -4.88
N VAL A 271 -25.18 9.84 -5.70
CA VAL A 271 -25.98 10.77 -6.52
C VAL A 271 -26.80 10.02 -7.58
N LEU A 272 -26.20 9.05 -8.28
CA LEU A 272 -26.91 8.26 -9.28
C LEU A 272 -28.03 7.41 -8.67
N GLU A 273 -27.78 6.84 -7.49
CA GLU A 273 -28.76 6.06 -6.73
C GLU A 273 -29.92 6.93 -6.25
N TYR A 274 -29.64 8.15 -5.81
CA TYR A 274 -30.68 9.10 -5.39
C TYR A 274 -31.56 9.58 -6.56
N GLN A 275 -31.04 9.58 -7.79
CA GLN A 275 -31.81 9.89 -9.01
C GLN A 275 -32.67 8.73 -9.50
N LYS A 276 -32.49 7.51 -8.96
CA LYS A 276 -33.32 6.37 -9.35
C LYS A 276 -34.78 6.62 -8.95
N PRO A 277 -35.74 6.25 -9.81
CA PRO A 277 -37.15 6.38 -9.45
C PRO A 277 -37.47 5.49 -8.24
N PRO A 278 -38.44 5.90 -7.39
CA PRO A 278 -38.85 5.11 -6.24
C PRO A 278 -39.31 3.72 -6.66
N GLU A 279 -38.81 2.69 -5.98
CA GLU A 279 -39.15 1.31 -6.28
C GLU A 279 -40.51 0.95 -5.66
N PHE A 280 -41.46 0.53 -6.50
CA PHE A 280 -42.80 0.11 -6.08
C PHE A 280 -43.04 -1.39 -6.27
N THR A 281 -42.01 -2.14 -6.68
CA THR A 281 -42.12 -3.57 -7.00
C THR A 281 -40.92 -4.31 -6.41
N THR A 282 -41.17 -5.47 -5.82
CA THR A 282 -40.12 -6.36 -5.31
C THR A 282 -39.40 -7.13 -6.41
N HIS A 283 -39.95 -7.13 -7.63
CA HIS A 283 -39.29 -7.70 -8.79
C HIS A 283 -38.29 -6.69 -9.37
N PRO A 284 -37.03 -7.07 -9.62
CA PRO A 284 -36.08 -6.20 -10.28
C PRO A 284 -36.61 -5.89 -11.68
N LEU A 285 -37.06 -4.65 -11.88
CA LEU A 285 -37.35 -4.12 -13.20
C LEU A 285 -36.00 -3.85 -13.85
N SER A 286 -35.36 -4.89 -14.40
CA SER A 286 -34.32 -4.68 -15.39
C SER A 286 -34.98 -3.95 -16.56
N ALA A 287 -34.82 -2.62 -16.61
CA ALA A 287 -35.27 -1.84 -17.74
C ALA A 287 -34.66 -2.49 -19.00
N PRO A 288 -35.47 -2.91 -19.98
CA PRO A 288 -34.93 -3.39 -21.24
C PRO A 288 -34.00 -2.31 -21.78
N ARG A 289 -32.74 -2.64 -22.06
CA ARG A 289 -31.83 -1.68 -22.71
C ARG A 289 -32.53 -1.17 -23.96
N ALA A 290 -32.49 0.14 -24.21
CA ALA A 290 -33.17 0.77 -25.35
C ALA A 290 -32.84 0.09 -26.70
N HIS A 291 -31.65 -0.52 -26.79
CA HIS A 291 -31.14 -1.26 -27.94
C HIS A 291 -30.97 -2.78 -27.67
N TYR A 292 -31.71 -3.36 -26.73
CA TYR A 292 -31.65 -4.80 -26.42
C TYR A 292 -31.92 -5.67 -27.66
N ARG A 293 -32.77 -5.19 -28.58
CA ARG A 293 -33.06 -5.86 -29.86
C ARG A 293 -32.06 -5.53 -30.98
N GLU A 294 -31.27 -4.46 -30.84
CA GLU A 294 -30.34 -3.98 -31.88
C GLU A 294 -28.88 -4.36 -31.58
N SER A 295 -28.57 -4.67 -30.32
CA SER A 295 -27.27 -5.22 -29.94
C SER A 295 -27.25 -6.72 -30.25
N SER A 296 -26.59 -7.08 -31.36
CA SER A 296 -26.30 -8.44 -31.83
C SER A 296 -25.40 -9.28 -30.88
N SER A 297 -25.24 -8.88 -29.62
CA SER A 297 -24.43 -9.59 -28.62
C SER A 297 -25.05 -10.91 -28.15
N SER A 298 -26.32 -11.17 -28.50
CA SER A 298 -26.99 -12.46 -28.32
C SER A 298 -26.42 -13.57 -29.22
N TYR A 299 -25.75 -13.26 -30.33
CA TYR A 299 -25.19 -14.28 -31.22
C TYR A 299 -23.86 -14.88 -30.72
N GLY A 300 -23.15 -14.25 -29.77
CA GLY A 300 -21.93 -14.83 -29.19
C GLY A 300 -22.18 -15.75 -28.00
N GLY A 301 -23.02 -15.31 -27.05
CA GLY A 301 -23.25 -16.02 -25.79
C GLY A 301 -24.17 -17.25 -25.92
N GLN A 302 -25.11 -17.23 -26.87
CA GLN A 302 -26.11 -18.29 -26.99
C GLN A 302 -25.56 -19.55 -27.71
N HIS A 303 -24.58 -19.39 -28.61
CA HIS A 303 -23.83 -20.50 -29.17
C HIS A 303 -22.92 -21.18 -28.14
N PHE A 304 -22.37 -20.43 -27.18
CA PHE A 304 -21.57 -21.00 -26.09
C PHE A 304 -22.43 -21.83 -25.13
N LEU A 305 -23.63 -21.35 -24.79
CA LEU A 305 -24.56 -22.10 -23.91
C LEU A 305 -25.14 -23.35 -24.59
N GLY A 306 -25.28 -23.35 -25.92
CA GLY A 306 -25.68 -24.53 -26.69
C GLY A 306 -24.63 -25.65 -26.69
N ALA A 307 -23.34 -25.29 -26.70
CA ALA A 307 -22.22 -26.24 -26.65
C ALA A 307 -21.92 -26.77 -25.23
N VAL A 308 -22.42 -26.11 -24.18
CA VAL A 308 -22.10 -26.40 -22.77
C VAL A 308 -23.21 -27.21 -22.06
N ARG A 309 -24.25 -27.64 -22.79
CA ARG A 309 -25.28 -28.55 -22.27
C ARG A 309 -24.77 -29.99 -22.18
N GLY A 310 -23.72 -30.22 -21.39
CA GLY A 310 -23.14 -31.56 -21.19
C GLY A 310 -21.82 -31.62 -20.42
N ALA A 311 -21.06 -30.53 -20.34
CA ALA A 311 -19.76 -30.52 -19.64
C ALA A 311 -19.80 -29.55 -18.45
N ARG A 312 -19.55 -30.09 -17.25
CA ARG A 312 -19.49 -29.36 -15.98
C ARG A 312 -18.22 -28.51 -15.95
N LEU A 313 -18.25 -27.33 -16.58
CA LEU A 313 -17.12 -26.39 -16.54
C LEU A 313 -17.05 -25.75 -15.15
N GLN A 314 -15.96 -26.03 -14.43
CA GLN A 314 -15.50 -25.18 -13.34
C GLN A 314 -15.06 -23.85 -13.95
N VAL A 315 -15.97 -22.88 -13.99
CA VAL A 315 -15.61 -21.50 -14.29
C VAL A 315 -14.84 -20.98 -13.08
N GLN A 316 -13.56 -20.68 -13.26
CA GLN A 316 -12.77 -20.01 -12.23
C GLN A 316 -13.47 -18.69 -11.86
N SER A 317 -13.63 -18.47 -10.55
CA SER A 317 -14.15 -17.22 -9.99
C SER A 317 -13.40 -16.02 -10.59
N LEU A 318 -14.10 -14.93 -10.88
CA LEU A 318 -13.50 -13.65 -11.30
C LEU A 318 -12.41 -13.16 -10.34
N CYS A 319 -12.42 -13.58 -9.08
CA CYS A 319 -11.34 -13.33 -8.12
C CYS A 319 -10.03 -14.03 -8.51
N ALA A 320 -10.10 -15.25 -9.07
CA ALA A 320 -8.91 -16.02 -9.47
C ALA A 320 -8.19 -15.44 -10.70
N LEU A 321 -8.86 -14.60 -11.50
CA LEU A 321 -8.25 -13.91 -12.64
C LEU A 321 -7.40 -12.69 -12.22
N HIS A 322 -7.60 -12.18 -11.00
CA HIS A 322 -6.89 -11.01 -10.49
C HIS A 322 -5.76 -11.34 -9.51
N ASP A 323 -5.72 -12.56 -8.98
CA ASP A 323 -4.68 -13.02 -8.04
C ASP A 323 -3.45 -13.64 -8.73
N GLY A 324 -3.38 -13.62 -10.06
CA GLY A 324 -2.26 -14.16 -10.84
C GLY A 324 -1.11 -13.18 -11.03
N GLU A 325 -0.39 -12.83 -9.95
CA GLU A 325 0.97 -12.28 -10.08
C GLU A 325 2.00 -13.42 -10.18
N GLU A 326 2.81 -13.34 -11.24
CA GLU A 326 4.14 -13.94 -11.45
C GLU A 326 4.28 -15.48 -11.41
N GLY A 327 4.23 -16.11 -12.60
CA GLY A 327 5.13 -17.23 -12.92
C GLY A 327 4.54 -18.64 -13.08
N ALA A 328 3.22 -18.84 -12.95
CA ALA A 328 2.63 -20.15 -13.22
C ALA A 328 2.21 -20.29 -14.70
N PRO A 329 2.68 -21.30 -15.45
CA PRO A 329 2.20 -21.55 -16.79
C PRO A 329 0.72 -21.96 -16.75
N PRO A 330 -0.13 -21.44 -17.64
CA PRO A 330 -1.54 -21.77 -17.65
C PRO A 330 -1.73 -23.25 -18.02
N PRO A 331 -2.74 -23.94 -17.45
CA PRO A 331 -3.01 -25.34 -17.75
C PRO A 331 -3.34 -25.51 -19.24
N SER A 332 -2.77 -26.56 -19.85
CA SER A 332 -2.92 -26.87 -21.28
C SER A 332 -4.39 -26.86 -21.71
N GLY A 333 -4.73 -25.99 -22.67
CA GLY A 333 -6.07 -25.81 -23.21
C GLY A 333 -6.66 -24.40 -23.07
N SER A 334 -5.99 -23.46 -22.41
CA SER A 334 -6.45 -22.07 -22.30
C SER A 334 -6.07 -21.21 -23.51
N VAL A 335 -7.05 -20.59 -24.17
CA VAL A 335 -6.86 -19.60 -25.22
C VAL A 335 -6.74 -18.20 -24.58
N LEU A 336 -5.59 -17.56 -24.78
CA LEU A 336 -5.37 -16.16 -24.39
C LEU A 336 -5.98 -15.23 -25.44
N VAL A 337 -7.02 -14.49 -25.08
CA VAL A 337 -7.52 -13.36 -25.89
C VAL A 337 -6.84 -12.09 -25.40
N ILE A 338 -5.76 -11.69 -26.07
CA ILE A 338 -5.11 -10.40 -25.81
C ILE A 338 -5.81 -9.35 -26.66
N GLN A 339 -6.57 -8.47 -26.01
CA GLN A 339 -7.26 -7.37 -26.67
C GLN A 339 -6.31 -6.16 -26.76
N TRP A 340 -5.66 -5.97 -27.91
CA TRP A 340 -5.07 -4.67 -28.28
C TRP A 340 -6.09 -3.89 -29.11
N PRO A 341 -6.18 -2.56 -28.94
CA PRO A 341 -7.10 -1.75 -29.72
C PRO A 341 -6.60 -1.69 -31.17
N SER A 342 -7.37 -2.30 -32.07
CA SER A 342 -7.23 -2.17 -33.52
C SER A 342 -6.07 -2.94 -34.16
N PHE A 343 -6.17 -4.27 -34.27
CA PHE A 343 -5.86 -5.09 -35.47
C PHE A 343 -5.92 -6.59 -35.08
N LEU A 344 -6.71 -7.39 -35.80
CA LEU A 344 -6.78 -8.84 -35.63
C LEU A 344 -5.82 -9.49 -36.64
N MET A 345 -4.68 -10.01 -36.17
CA MET A 345 -3.88 -11.02 -36.87
C MET A 345 -3.79 -12.27 -36.00
N LEU A 346 -4.17 -13.42 -36.57
CA LEU A 346 -3.98 -14.73 -35.99
C LEU A 346 -2.59 -15.24 -36.40
N LEU A 347 -1.73 -15.57 -35.43
CA LEU A 347 -0.51 -16.36 -35.68
C LEU A 347 -0.56 -17.66 -34.83
N PRO A 348 -0.28 -18.83 -35.42
CA PRO A 348 -0.17 -20.09 -34.70
C PRO A 348 1.12 -20.20 -33.86
N VAL A 349 1.05 -20.98 -32.79
CA VAL A 349 1.94 -21.03 -31.62
C VAL A 349 3.26 -21.80 -31.85
N ASP A 350 3.58 -22.27 -33.06
CA ASP A 350 4.78 -23.11 -33.28
C ASP A 350 6.09 -22.33 -33.51
N CYS A 351 6.21 -21.11 -32.99
CA CYS A 351 7.46 -20.37 -32.94
C CYS A 351 7.57 -19.58 -31.64
N LEU A 352 7.89 -20.28 -30.54
CA LEU A 352 8.61 -19.73 -29.38
C LEU A 352 9.37 -20.86 -28.66
#